data_AF-A0AAV9A6N9-F1
#
_entry.id   AF-A0AAV9A6N9-F1
#
_cell.length_a   1.000
_cell.length_b   1.000
_cell.length_c   1.000
_cell.angle_alpha   90.00
_cell.angle_beta   90.00
_cell.angle_gamma   90.00
#
_symmetry.space_group_name_H-M   'P 1'
#
loop_
_entity.id
_entity.type
_entity.pdbx_description
1 polymer ?
#
loop_
_entity_poly.entity_id
_entity_poly.type
_entity_poly.pdbx_seq_one_letter_code
_entity_poly.pdbx_strand_id
1 'polypeptide(L)'
;MGTSAMDKFSEWIDMEGLLDLPISNHAYTWSNMQDTPTLAKLDCILLSEDWEDVFPHCAVQGLPRITSDHVPLLLSSQVTSRKKALFRYESWWAECPEVEEIIRANWSKQTGVAGVAKRLAIKLRRLKKCLMAWSGLVRRKWMEEKAHSMEVIEVLDRTEENRQLSDVKRENRSHAKAKLKEILHLEEIEWRQKSKALWLRAGDGNTKFFHKFANQRRRLNRIDRITIGEELLTEEDVIAERVVNHFKEQFAKERTSLGRS
;
A
#
# COMPACT_ATOMS: atom_id res chain seq x y z
N MET A 1 9.02 33.86 23.81
CA MET A 1 10.33 33.26 23.48
C MET A 1 10.35 31.81 23.97
N GLY A 2 9.84 30.86 23.18
CA GLY A 2 9.79 29.47 23.61
C GLY A 2 9.27 28.53 22.52
N THR A 3 10.07 28.27 21.50
CA THR A 3 9.82 27.15 20.56
C THR A 3 11.09 26.44 20.07
N SER A 4 12.31 26.83 20.50
CA SER A 4 13.54 26.26 19.92
C SER A 4 13.71 24.73 20.11
N ALA A 5 13.21 24.14 21.19
CA ALA A 5 13.48 22.72 21.48
C ALA A 5 12.52 21.77 20.75
N MET A 6 11.24 22.11 20.68
CA MET A 6 10.24 21.31 19.95
C MET A 6 10.45 21.43 18.44
N ASP A 7 10.78 22.62 17.94
CA ASP A 7 11.12 22.82 16.52
C ASP A 7 12.33 21.95 16.14
N LYS A 8 13.40 21.94 16.96
CA LYS A 8 14.57 21.07 16.76
C LYS A 8 14.24 19.59 16.83
N PHE A 9 13.31 19.19 17.71
CA PHE A 9 12.89 17.80 17.81
C PHE A 9 12.11 17.37 16.58
N SER A 10 11.21 18.21 16.06
CA SER A 10 10.52 17.98 14.79
C SER A 10 11.49 17.95 13.60
N GLU A 11 12.45 18.87 13.54
CA GLU A 11 13.51 18.86 12.53
C GLU A 11 14.34 17.56 12.59
N TRP A 12 14.66 17.07 13.78
CA TRP A 12 15.37 15.81 13.95
C TRP A 12 14.55 14.60 13.47
N ILE A 13 13.25 14.54 13.78
CA ILE A 13 12.35 13.51 13.26
C ILE A 13 12.36 13.51 11.73
N ASP A 14 12.25 14.69 11.12
CA ASP A 14 12.25 14.84 9.67
C ASP A 14 13.61 14.47 9.05
N MET A 15 14.72 14.88 9.67
CA MET A 15 16.08 14.54 9.25
C MET A 15 16.36 13.05 9.27
N GLU A 16 15.93 12.35 10.32
CA GLU A 16 16.06 10.90 10.45
C GLU A 16 15.00 10.13 9.64
N GLY A 17 14.08 10.85 8.99
CA GLY A 17 13.02 10.27 8.16
C GLY A 17 12.03 9.41 8.94
N LEU A 18 11.88 9.67 10.24
CA LEU A 18 11.02 8.93 11.15
C LEU A 18 9.54 9.29 10.95
N LEU A 19 8.67 8.31 11.18
CA LEU A 19 7.22 8.44 11.06
C LEU A 19 6.59 8.45 12.45
N ASP A 20 5.92 9.56 12.81
CA ASP A 20 5.04 9.61 13.99
C ASP A 20 3.71 8.90 13.68
N LEU A 21 3.45 7.78 14.36
CA LEU A 21 2.21 7.05 14.19
C LEU A 21 1.05 7.70 14.96
N PRO A 22 -0.10 7.96 14.30
CA PRO A 22 -1.27 8.50 14.98
C PRO A 22 -1.87 7.46 15.93
N ILE A 23 -2.30 7.93 17.10
CA ILE A 23 -3.02 7.14 18.09
C ILE A 23 -4.49 7.09 17.69
N SER A 24 -5.00 5.88 17.43
CA SER A 24 -6.31 5.70 16.78
C SER A 24 -7.52 6.05 17.66
N ASN A 25 -7.40 5.98 18.99
CA ASN A 25 -8.53 6.09 19.93
C ASN A 25 -8.34 7.14 21.04
N HIS A 26 -7.26 7.92 21.02
CA HIS A 26 -7.01 8.99 22.00
C HIS A 26 -6.43 10.23 21.32
N ALA A 27 -7.00 11.40 21.64
CA ALA A 27 -6.47 12.68 21.17
C ALA A 27 -5.29 13.19 22.02
N TYR A 28 -5.25 12.79 23.29
CA TYR A 28 -4.27 13.24 24.29
C TYR A 28 -3.70 12.03 25.03
N THR A 29 -2.43 12.09 25.40
CA THR A 29 -1.74 11.00 26.11
C THR A 29 -1.50 11.30 27.58
N TRP A 30 -1.76 12.53 28.01
CA TRP A 30 -1.58 12.95 29.40
C TRP A 30 -2.75 13.82 29.89
N SER A 31 -3.02 13.77 31.19
CA SER A 31 -3.99 14.62 31.89
C SER A 31 -3.46 14.97 33.27
N ASN A 32 -3.59 16.22 33.71
CA ASN A 32 -3.28 16.58 35.09
C ASN A 32 -4.29 16.03 36.14
N MET A 33 -5.35 15.34 35.69
CA MET A 33 -6.37 14.67 36.51
C MET A 33 -7.13 15.59 37.49
N GLN A 34 -7.22 16.88 37.19
CA GLN A 34 -8.03 17.83 37.96
C GLN A 34 -9.48 17.91 37.45
N ASP A 35 -10.38 18.51 38.25
CA ASP A 35 -11.81 18.67 37.91
C ASP A 35 -12.03 19.36 36.56
N THR A 36 -11.18 20.35 36.25
CA THR A 36 -11.06 20.95 34.92
C THR A 36 -9.71 20.55 34.34
N PRO A 37 -9.63 19.41 33.63
CA PRO A 37 -8.35 18.80 33.31
C PRO A 37 -7.62 19.58 32.23
N THR A 38 -6.31 19.76 32.43
CA THR A 38 -5.40 20.12 31.34
C THR A 38 -4.96 18.84 30.63
N LEU A 39 -5.17 18.77 29.32
CA LEU A 39 -4.84 17.61 28.50
C LEU A 39 -3.68 17.95 27.56
N ALA A 40 -2.74 17.02 27.43
CA ALA A 40 -1.60 17.19 26.53
C ALA A 40 -1.30 15.89 25.76
N LYS A 41 -0.77 16.02 24.55
CA LYS A 41 -0.18 14.90 23.80
C LYS A 41 1.33 14.98 23.96
N LEU A 42 1.88 14.17 24.87
CA LEU A 42 3.29 14.17 25.24
C LEU A 42 4.03 12.92 24.73
N ASP A 43 3.28 11.86 24.45
CA ASP A 43 3.81 10.55 24.08
C ASP A 43 3.54 10.28 22.60
N CYS A 44 4.55 9.78 21.89
CA CYS A 44 4.47 9.40 20.48
C CYS A 44 5.28 8.12 20.24
N ILE A 45 4.98 7.42 19.13
CA ILE A 45 5.75 6.27 18.68
C ILE A 45 6.30 6.61 17.29
N LEU A 46 7.63 6.72 17.21
CA LEU A 46 8.35 7.02 16.00
C LEU A 46 8.87 5.72 15.36
N LEU A 47 8.63 5.55 14.07
CA LEU A 47 9.07 4.37 13.32
C LEU A 47 9.99 4.75 12.16
N SER A 48 10.99 3.91 11.88
CA SER A 48 11.76 4.01 10.64
C SER A 48 10.95 3.50 9.45
N GLU A 49 11.36 3.92 8.25
CA GLU A 49 10.79 3.43 6.99
C GLU A 49 10.96 1.91 6.84
N ASP A 50 12.15 1.40 7.18
CA ASP A 50 12.47 -0.03 7.12
C ASP A 50 11.53 -0.86 8.02
N TRP A 51 11.10 -0.30 9.16
CA TRP A 51 10.12 -0.96 10.03
C TRP A 51 8.72 -0.99 9.38
N GLU A 52 8.29 0.11 8.75
CA GLU A 52 6.98 0.18 8.08
C GLU A 52 6.91 -0.79 6.89
N ASP A 53 8.03 -1.03 6.19
CA ASP A 53 8.11 -2.01 5.11
C ASP A 53 7.92 -3.46 5.61
N VAL A 54 8.46 -3.79 6.78
CA VAL A 54 8.30 -5.12 7.41
C VAL A 54 6.92 -5.27 8.05
N PHE A 55 6.39 -4.20 8.65
CA PHE A 55 5.13 -4.18 9.40
C PHE A 55 4.15 -3.14 8.84
N PRO A 56 3.63 -3.33 7.61
CA PRO A 56 2.81 -2.33 6.90
C PRO A 56 1.41 -2.12 7.50
N HIS A 57 1.06 -2.87 8.55
CA HIS A 57 -0.21 -2.83 9.26
C HIS A 57 -0.04 -2.49 10.74
N CYS A 58 1.10 -1.89 11.10
CA CYS A 58 1.30 -1.38 12.45
C CYS A 58 0.32 -0.24 12.76
N ALA A 59 -0.21 -0.26 13.98
CA ALA A 59 -1.15 0.73 14.50
C ALA A 59 -0.91 0.96 15.99
N VAL A 60 -1.17 2.19 16.44
CA VAL A 60 -1.03 2.59 17.84
C VAL A 60 -2.42 2.79 18.45
N GLN A 61 -2.61 2.21 19.63
CA GLN A 61 -3.80 2.37 20.45
C GLN A 61 -3.40 2.85 21.84
N GLY A 62 -4.15 3.78 22.41
CA GLY A 62 -4.04 4.11 23.82
C GLY A 62 -4.85 3.13 24.66
N LEU A 63 -4.25 2.65 25.74
CA LEU A 63 -4.88 1.79 26.74
C LEU A 63 -5.50 2.61 27.88
N PRO A 64 -6.46 2.04 28.63
CA PRO A 64 -7.02 2.72 29.79
C PRO A 64 -5.97 3.14 30.82
N ARG A 65 -6.15 4.36 31.33
CA ARG A 65 -5.32 4.95 32.40
C ARG A 65 -5.76 4.44 33.76
N ILE A 66 -5.33 3.23 34.13
CA ILE A 66 -5.75 2.59 35.39
C ILE A 66 -5.02 3.20 36.59
N THR A 67 -3.74 3.50 36.46
CA THR A 67 -2.87 3.91 37.59
C THR A 67 -1.97 5.11 37.30
N SER A 68 -2.06 5.71 36.11
CA SER A 68 -1.18 6.80 35.68
C SER A 68 -1.99 7.94 35.05
N ASP A 69 -1.45 9.14 35.15
CA ASP A 69 -1.85 10.33 34.40
C ASP A 69 -1.56 10.21 32.89
N HIS A 70 -0.64 9.33 32.50
CA HIS A 70 -0.32 8.96 31.11
C HIS A 70 -1.17 7.80 30.58
N VAL A 71 -1.51 7.88 29.30
CA VAL A 71 -2.13 6.82 28.48
C VAL A 71 -1.04 5.86 28.01
N PRO A 72 -1.02 4.60 28.46
CA PRO A 72 -0.09 3.62 27.92
C PRO A 72 -0.36 3.40 26.43
N LEU A 73 0.67 3.45 25.60
CA LEU A 73 0.54 3.25 24.16
C LEU A 73 0.89 1.80 23.78
N LEU A 74 -0.02 1.14 23.10
CA LEU A 74 0.16 -0.20 22.52
C LEU A 74 0.44 -0.07 21.03
N LEU A 75 1.67 -0.39 20.62
CA LEU A 75 1.98 -0.67 19.23
C LEU A 75 1.61 -2.11 18.91
N SER A 76 0.72 -2.30 17.95
CA SER A 76 0.34 -3.62 17.46
C SER A 76 0.57 -3.69 15.96
N SER A 77 1.08 -4.82 15.48
CA SER A 77 1.12 -5.14 14.06
C SER A 77 0.32 -6.41 13.86
N GLN A 78 -0.85 -6.31 13.25
CA GLN A 78 -1.62 -7.50 12.91
C GLN A 78 -0.93 -8.22 11.76
N VAL A 79 -0.63 -9.52 11.95
CA VAL A 79 -0.43 -10.43 10.83
C VAL A 79 -1.79 -10.62 10.18
N THR A 80 -2.18 -9.71 9.29
CA THR A 80 -3.44 -9.86 8.58
C THR A 80 -3.37 -11.14 7.76
N SER A 81 -4.39 -11.99 7.88
CA SER A 81 -4.59 -13.09 6.93
C SER A 81 -4.55 -12.50 5.52
N ARG A 82 -3.87 -13.18 4.59
CA ARG A 82 -3.66 -12.70 3.23
C ARG A 82 -5.02 -12.56 2.54
N LYS A 83 -5.65 -11.39 2.63
CA LYS A 83 -6.94 -11.13 1.99
C LYS A 83 -6.80 -11.37 0.49
N LYS A 84 -7.84 -11.92 -0.14
CA LYS A 84 -7.87 -12.11 -1.60
C LYS A 84 -7.64 -10.75 -2.25
N ALA A 85 -6.51 -10.59 -2.94
CA ALA A 85 -6.19 -9.37 -3.64
C ALA A 85 -7.35 -8.99 -4.58
N LEU A 86 -7.86 -7.77 -4.42
CA LEU A 86 -8.85 -7.23 -5.33
C LEU A 86 -8.21 -7.10 -6.71
N PHE A 87 -8.92 -7.55 -7.75
CA PHE A 87 -8.46 -7.31 -9.11
C PHE A 87 -8.54 -5.81 -9.40
N ARG A 88 -7.40 -5.22 -9.73
CA ARG A 88 -7.27 -3.85 -10.19
C ARG A 88 -6.34 -3.88 -11.40
N TYR A 89 -6.63 -3.03 -12.37
CA TYR A 89 -5.71 -2.78 -13.47
C TYR A 89 -4.45 -2.13 -12.89
N GLU A 90 -3.27 -2.65 -13.21
CA GLU A 90 -2.00 -2.04 -12.79
C GLU A 90 -1.40 -1.25 -13.94
N SER A 91 -1.00 0.00 -13.68
CA SER A 91 -0.59 0.92 -14.74
C SER A 91 0.63 0.45 -15.53
N TRP A 92 1.56 -0.27 -14.88
CA TRP A 92 2.74 -0.81 -15.55
C TRP A 92 2.38 -1.87 -16.61
N TRP A 93 1.17 -2.46 -16.58
CA TRP A 93 0.75 -3.39 -17.61
C TRP A 93 0.79 -2.75 -19.01
N ALA A 94 0.56 -1.44 -19.12
CA ALA A 94 0.62 -0.71 -20.38
C ALA A 94 2.03 -0.64 -20.98
N GLU A 95 3.08 -0.78 -20.15
CA GLU A 95 4.48 -0.80 -20.61
C GLU A 95 4.90 -2.17 -21.16
N CYS A 96 4.06 -3.20 -21.00
CA CYS A 96 4.34 -4.55 -21.46
C CYS A 96 3.60 -4.83 -22.77
N PRO A 97 4.30 -5.00 -23.91
CA PRO A 97 3.66 -5.26 -25.20
C PRO A 97 2.73 -6.49 -25.20
N GLU A 98 3.02 -7.49 -24.36
CA GLU A 98 2.25 -8.73 -24.26
C GLU A 98 0.82 -8.52 -23.74
N VAL A 99 0.54 -7.43 -23.03
CA VAL A 99 -0.80 -7.20 -22.45
C VAL A 99 -1.86 -7.05 -23.54
N GLU A 100 -1.51 -6.40 -24.65
CA GLU A 100 -2.45 -6.10 -25.73
C GLU A 100 -2.91 -7.39 -26.39
N GLU A 101 -1.97 -8.30 -26.67
CA GLU A 101 -2.28 -9.60 -27.27
C GLU A 101 -3.13 -10.46 -26.33
N ILE A 102 -2.88 -10.42 -25.02
CA ILE A 102 -3.72 -11.13 -24.03
C ILE A 102 -5.15 -10.60 -24.06
N ILE A 103 -5.32 -9.27 -24.10
CA ILE A 103 -6.63 -8.63 -24.18
C ILE A 103 -7.33 -9.04 -25.48
N ARG A 104 -6.66 -8.89 -26.62
CA ARG A 104 -7.16 -9.19 -27.97
C ARG A 104 -7.58 -10.66 -28.09
N ALA A 105 -6.68 -11.58 -27.74
CA ALA A 105 -6.93 -13.02 -27.78
C ALA A 105 -8.10 -13.43 -26.87
N ASN A 106 -8.24 -12.82 -25.68
CA ASN A 106 -9.38 -13.09 -24.81
C ASN A 106 -10.68 -12.48 -25.36
N TRP A 107 -10.61 -11.28 -25.94
CA TRP A 107 -11.78 -10.56 -26.45
C TRP A 107 -12.35 -11.22 -27.71
N SER A 108 -11.54 -11.85 -28.54
CA SER A 108 -11.99 -12.57 -29.74
C SER A 108 -12.69 -13.90 -29.41
N LYS A 109 -12.53 -14.45 -28.20
CA LYS A 109 -13.15 -15.71 -27.82
C LYS A 109 -14.67 -15.61 -27.73
N GLN A 110 -15.36 -16.55 -28.38
CA GLN A 110 -16.80 -16.68 -28.29
C GLN A 110 -17.24 -17.14 -26.89
N THR A 111 -18.44 -16.76 -26.49
CA THR A 111 -18.98 -17.03 -25.14
C THR A 111 -20.10 -18.06 -25.14
N GLY A 112 -20.73 -18.32 -26.30
CA GLY A 112 -21.81 -19.29 -26.44
C GLY A 112 -23.12 -18.93 -25.72
N VAL A 113 -23.26 -17.70 -25.19
CA VAL A 113 -24.46 -17.27 -24.44
C VAL A 113 -25.20 -16.12 -25.10
N ALA A 114 -26.53 -16.17 -25.02
CA ALA A 114 -27.41 -15.08 -25.39
C ALA A 114 -27.39 -13.94 -24.34
N GLY A 115 -27.58 -12.70 -24.80
CA GLY A 115 -27.62 -11.49 -23.97
C GLY A 115 -26.28 -10.76 -23.84
N VAL A 116 -26.27 -9.48 -24.20
CA VAL A 116 -25.07 -8.61 -24.22
C VAL A 116 -24.38 -8.56 -22.86
N ALA A 117 -25.15 -8.36 -21.78
CA ALA A 117 -24.63 -8.26 -20.42
C ALA A 117 -23.93 -9.56 -19.97
N LYS A 118 -24.52 -10.73 -20.27
CA LYS A 118 -23.92 -12.03 -19.93
C LYS A 118 -22.62 -12.27 -20.71
N ARG A 119 -22.58 -11.92 -22.00
CA ARG A 119 -21.36 -12.02 -22.82
C ARG A 119 -20.25 -11.13 -22.27
N LEU A 120 -20.56 -9.89 -21.94
CA LEU A 120 -19.61 -8.95 -21.35
C LEU A 120 -19.05 -9.48 -20.02
N ALA A 121 -19.93 -9.93 -19.12
CA ALA A 121 -19.52 -10.47 -17.81
C ALA A 121 -18.58 -11.68 -17.95
N ILE A 122 -18.84 -12.59 -18.91
CA ILE A 122 -17.97 -13.74 -19.17
C ILE A 122 -16.61 -13.28 -19.71
N LYS A 123 -16.59 -12.37 -20.70
CA LYS A 123 -15.33 -11.86 -21.28
C LYS A 123 -14.47 -11.18 -20.22
N LEU A 124 -15.06 -10.33 -19.38
CA LEU A 124 -14.36 -9.65 -18.28
C LEU A 124 -13.84 -10.64 -17.23
N ARG A 125 -14.62 -11.67 -16.87
CA ARG A 125 -14.19 -12.69 -15.91
C ARG A 125 -13.01 -13.52 -16.43
N ARG A 126 -13.04 -13.89 -17.71
CA ARG A 126 -11.92 -14.60 -18.37
C ARG A 126 -10.69 -13.69 -18.44
N LEU A 127 -10.88 -12.44 -18.86
CA LEU A 127 -9.79 -11.46 -18.96
C LEU A 127 -9.09 -11.26 -17.61
N LYS A 128 -9.87 -11.06 -16.54
CA LYS A 128 -9.35 -10.96 -15.17
C LYS A 128 -8.44 -12.14 -14.82
N LYS A 129 -8.85 -13.38 -15.10
CA LYS A 129 -8.04 -14.57 -14.79
C LYS A 129 -6.74 -14.58 -15.60
N CYS A 130 -6.81 -14.29 -16.90
CA CYS A 130 -5.65 -14.25 -17.78
C CYS A 130 -4.65 -13.18 -17.33
N LEU A 131 -5.12 -11.95 -17.07
CA LEU A 131 -4.26 -10.84 -16.64
C LEU A 131 -3.63 -11.10 -15.28
N MET A 132 -4.35 -11.67 -14.31
CA MET A 132 -3.78 -12.01 -13.01
C MET A 132 -2.71 -13.10 -13.08
N ALA A 133 -2.90 -14.12 -13.93
CA ALA A 133 -1.92 -15.18 -14.12
C ALA A 133 -0.65 -14.64 -14.82
N TRP A 134 -0.84 -13.88 -15.88
CA TRP A 134 0.23 -13.24 -16.63
C TRP A 134 1.01 -12.24 -15.77
N SER A 135 0.34 -11.29 -15.09
CA SER A 135 1.02 -10.28 -14.29
C SER A 135 1.81 -10.89 -13.13
N GLY A 136 1.30 -12.00 -12.55
CA GLY A 136 2.03 -12.77 -11.55
C GLY A 136 3.31 -13.44 -12.09
N LEU A 137 3.29 -13.94 -13.33
CA LEU A 137 4.47 -14.50 -13.99
C LEU A 137 5.50 -13.42 -14.30
N VAL A 138 5.05 -12.31 -14.89
CA VAL A 138 5.89 -11.17 -15.24
C VAL A 138 6.57 -10.59 -14.00
N ARG A 139 5.82 -10.36 -12.92
CA ARG A 139 6.39 -9.86 -11.66
C ARG A 139 7.44 -10.80 -11.08
N ARG A 140 7.22 -12.12 -11.08
CA ARG A 140 8.23 -13.09 -10.62
C ARG A 140 9.51 -13.01 -11.45
N LYS A 141 9.38 -12.99 -12.78
CA LYS A 141 10.52 -12.85 -13.69
C LYS A 141 11.32 -11.58 -13.41
N TRP A 142 10.65 -10.44 -13.19
CA TRP A 142 11.33 -9.19 -12.87
C TRP A 142 12.02 -9.21 -11.52
N MET A 143 11.44 -9.85 -10.50
CA MET A 143 12.10 -10.01 -9.20
C MET A 143 13.39 -10.82 -9.31
N GLU A 144 13.36 -11.90 -10.09
CA GLU A 144 14.54 -12.74 -10.37
C GLU A 144 15.59 -11.95 -11.19
N GLU A 145 15.19 -11.26 -12.26
CA GLU A 145 16.08 -10.44 -13.09
C GLU A 145 16.69 -9.27 -12.31
N LYS A 146 15.93 -8.66 -11.39
CA LYS A 146 16.41 -7.58 -10.51
C LYS A 146 17.48 -8.07 -9.56
N ALA A 147 17.22 -9.17 -8.85
CA ALA A 147 18.17 -9.78 -7.93
C ALA A 147 19.47 -10.17 -8.65
N HIS A 148 19.35 -10.81 -9.82
CA HIS A 148 20.50 -11.17 -10.64
C HIS A 148 21.29 -9.95 -11.12
N SER A 149 20.60 -8.90 -11.59
CA SER A 149 21.27 -7.67 -12.05
C SER A 149 22.04 -6.99 -10.91
N MET A 150 21.46 -6.95 -9.71
CA MET A 150 22.13 -6.41 -8.52
C MET A 150 23.37 -7.22 -8.14
N GLU A 151 23.27 -8.55 -8.15
CA GLU A 151 24.40 -9.45 -7.87
C GLU A 151 25.54 -9.28 -8.90
N VAL A 152 25.22 -9.22 -10.19
CA VAL A 152 26.21 -8.98 -11.26
C VAL A 152 26.93 -7.64 -11.05
N ILE A 153 26.18 -6.58 -10.75
CA ILE A 153 26.77 -5.25 -10.48
C ILE A 153 27.70 -5.31 -9.27
N GLU A 154 27.24 -5.90 -8.16
CA GLU A 154 28.02 -6.01 -6.92
C GLU A 154 29.33 -6.80 -7.11
N VAL A 155 29.27 -7.95 -7.79
CA VAL A 155 30.46 -8.76 -8.09
C VAL A 155 31.47 -7.99 -8.95
N LEU A 156 30.98 -7.24 -9.94
CA LEU A 156 31.82 -6.46 -10.84
C LEU A 156 32.43 -5.24 -10.13
N ASP A 157 31.68 -4.57 -9.26
CA ASP A 157 32.17 -3.44 -8.47
C ASP A 157 33.27 -3.89 -7.49
N ARG A 158 33.06 -4.99 -6.75
CA ARG A 158 34.12 -5.61 -5.90
C ARG A 158 35.34 -6.05 -6.69
N THR A 159 35.14 -6.50 -7.93
CA THR A 159 36.25 -6.88 -8.81
C THR A 159 37.06 -5.64 -9.22
N GLU A 160 36.38 -4.53 -9.49
CA GLU A 160 36.99 -3.25 -9.91
C GLU A 160 37.85 -2.62 -8.81
N GLU A 161 37.48 -2.81 -7.53
CA GLU A 161 38.27 -2.36 -6.38
C GLU A 161 39.69 -2.96 -6.35
N ASN A 162 39.86 -4.17 -6.88
CA ASN A 162 41.11 -4.92 -6.83
C ASN A 162 41.86 -4.95 -8.16
N ARG A 163 41.17 -4.76 -9.29
CA ARG A 163 41.75 -4.82 -10.64
C ARG A 163 40.85 -4.16 -11.68
N GLN A 164 41.44 -3.70 -12.77
CA GLN A 164 40.67 -3.18 -13.91
C GLN A 164 39.75 -4.25 -14.54
N LEU A 165 38.54 -3.85 -14.89
CA LEU A 165 37.58 -4.69 -15.61
C LEU A 165 37.94 -4.75 -17.11
N SER A 166 37.81 -5.94 -17.70
CA SER A 166 37.87 -6.10 -19.16
C SER A 166 36.68 -5.41 -19.84
N ASP A 167 36.78 -5.13 -21.13
CA ASP A 167 35.69 -4.53 -21.91
C ASP A 167 34.41 -5.35 -21.83
N VAL A 168 34.50 -6.68 -21.95
CA VAL A 168 33.36 -7.61 -21.80
C VAL A 168 32.69 -7.47 -20.43
N LYS A 169 33.47 -7.33 -19.35
CA LYS A 169 32.91 -7.15 -18.00
C LYS A 169 32.24 -5.78 -17.84
N ARG A 170 32.81 -4.73 -18.44
CA ARG A 170 32.18 -3.39 -18.44
C ARG A 170 30.87 -3.39 -19.22
N GLU A 171 30.83 -4.05 -20.36
CA GLU A 171 29.62 -4.22 -21.16
C GLU A 171 28.55 -5.02 -20.40
N ASN A 172 28.92 -6.13 -19.75
CA ASN A 172 28.00 -6.89 -18.90
C ASN A 172 27.42 -6.04 -17.76
N ARG A 173 28.25 -5.21 -17.10
CA ARG A 173 27.77 -4.26 -16.08
C ARG A 173 26.79 -3.24 -16.66
N SER A 174 27.06 -2.74 -17.86
CA SER A 174 26.16 -1.80 -18.55
C SER A 174 24.80 -2.43 -18.82
N HIS A 175 24.77 -3.66 -19.35
CA HIS A 175 23.54 -4.41 -19.58
C HIS A 175 22.76 -4.67 -18.28
N ALA A 176 23.44 -5.10 -17.20
CA ALA A 176 22.81 -5.31 -15.90
C ALA A 176 22.21 -4.01 -15.33
N LYS A 177 22.92 -2.88 -15.44
CA LYS A 177 22.42 -1.57 -15.02
C LYS A 177 21.21 -1.11 -15.84
N ALA A 178 21.23 -1.33 -17.16
CA ALA A 178 20.11 -1.01 -18.04
C ALA A 178 18.86 -1.84 -17.66
N LYS A 179 19.03 -3.15 -17.47
CA LYS A 179 17.94 -4.04 -17.06
C LYS A 179 17.37 -3.68 -15.69
N LEU A 180 18.24 -3.39 -14.71
CA LEU A 180 17.81 -2.93 -13.39
C LEU A 180 17.00 -1.64 -13.49
N LYS A 181 17.42 -0.68 -14.33
CA LYS A 181 16.72 0.58 -14.54
C LYS A 181 15.31 0.37 -15.13
N GLU A 182 15.15 -0.55 -16.08
CA GLU A 182 13.84 -0.92 -16.63
C GLU A 182 12.90 -1.45 -15.55
N ILE A 183 13.39 -2.35 -14.69
CA ILE A 183 12.58 -2.95 -13.62
C ILE A 183 12.20 -1.89 -12.56
N LEU A 184 13.15 -1.05 -12.16
CA LEU A 184 12.90 0.05 -11.21
C LEU A 184 11.85 1.03 -11.74
N HIS A 185 11.84 1.29 -13.06
CA HIS A 185 10.82 2.13 -13.68
C HIS A 185 9.41 1.54 -13.56
N LEU A 186 9.27 0.23 -13.75
CA LEU A 186 7.98 -0.46 -13.61
C LEU A 186 7.49 -0.46 -12.16
N GLU A 187 8.40 -0.66 -11.20
CA GLU A 187 8.11 -0.50 -9.77
C GLU A 187 7.66 0.94 -9.43
N GLU A 188 8.34 1.95 -9.98
CA GLU A 188 7.96 3.35 -9.81
C GLU A 188 6.52 3.60 -10.28
N ILE A 189 6.14 3.08 -11.44
CA ILE A 189 4.76 3.18 -11.96
C ILE A 189 3.77 2.51 -11.00
N GLU A 190 4.09 1.31 -10.49
CA GLU A 190 3.27 0.59 -9.53
C GLU A 190 3.06 1.41 -8.24
N TRP A 191 4.13 1.94 -7.67
CA TRP A 191 4.08 2.72 -6.42
C TRP A 191 3.37 4.06 -6.60
N ARG A 192 3.58 4.74 -7.72
CA ARG A 192 2.82 5.94 -8.08
C ARG A 192 1.32 5.65 -8.15
N GLN A 193 0.92 4.56 -8.79
CA GLN A 193 -0.49 4.17 -8.85
C GLN A 193 -1.08 3.87 -7.46
N LYS A 194 -0.33 3.17 -6.60
CA LYS A 194 -0.76 2.84 -5.23
C LYS A 194 -0.90 4.10 -4.36
N SER A 195 0.03 5.05 -4.50
CA SER A 195 0.06 6.30 -3.74
C SER A 195 -1.07 7.27 -4.11
N LYS A 196 -1.58 7.21 -5.35
CA LYS A 196 -2.51 8.21 -5.93
C LYS A 196 -1.95 9.65 -5.94
N ALA A 197 -0.64 9.84 -5.81
CA ALA A 197 0.01 11.15 -5.91
C ALA A 197 0.14 11.59 -7.38
N LEU A 198 -0.99 11.96 -8.00
CA LEU A 198 -1.07 12.36 -9.42
C LEU A 198 -0.39 13.71 -9.74
N TRP A 199 0.03 14.46 -8.72
CA TRP A 199 0.61 15.80 -8.85
C TRP A 199 2.13 15.79 -9.08
N LEU A 200 2.81 14.67 -8.83
CA LEU A 200 4.22 14.50 -9.20
C LEU A 200 4.33 14.06 -10.67
N ARG A 201 5.04 14.83 -11.49
CA ARG A 201 5.43 14.39 -12.85
C ARG A 201 6.43 13.23 -12.76
N ALA A 202 6.33 12.27 -13.67
CA ALA A 202 7.33 11.21 -13.84
C ALA A 202 8.70 11.84 -14.08
N GLY A 203 9.67 11.55 -13.22
CA GLY A 203 10.99 12.17 -13.31
C GLY A 203 11.81 12.11 -12.02
N ASP A 204 11.17 12.14 -10.86
CA ASP A 204 11.86 11.90 -9.59
C ASP A 204 11.79 10.41 -9.23
N GLY A 205 12.92 9.73 -9.44
CA GLY A 205 13.13 8.31 -9.11
C GLY A 205 13.10 7.99 -7.61
N ASN A 206 12.32 8.73 -6.82
CA ASN A 206 12.18 8.54 -5.39
C ASN A 206 10.96 7.62 -5.10
N THR A 207 11.13 6.32 -5.32
CA THR A 207 10.11 5.33 -4.93
C THR A 207 9.74 5.43 -3.46
N LYS A 208 10.68 5.77 -2.56
CA LYS A 208 10.44 5.97 -1.12
C LYS A 208 9.34 6.97 -0.83
N PHE A 209 9.27 8.08 -1.58
CA PHE A 209 8.18 9.04 -1.46
C PHE A 209 6.81 8.40 -1.76
N PHE A 210 6.72 7.63 -2.85
CA PHE A 210 5.48 6.93 -3.22
C PHE A 210 5.12 5.81 -2.24
N HIS A 211 6.11 5.11 -1.69
CA HIS A 211 5.93 4.14 -0.61
C HIS A 211 5.29 4.81 0.62
N LYS A 212 5.90 5.90 1.12
CA LYS A 212 5.38 6.66 2.27
C LYS A 212 3.94 7.12 2.05
N PHE A 213 3.65 7.73 0.90
CA PHE A 213 2.28 8.15 0.57
C PHE A 213 1.32 6.96 0.46
N ALA A 214 1.72 5.86 -0.18
CA ALA A 214 0.86 4.67 -0.31
C ALA A 214 0.57 4.03 1.05
N ASN A 215 1.56 3.95 1.94
CA ASN A 215 1.43 3.41 3.29
C ASN A 215 0.55 4.32 4.16
N GLN A 216 0.80 5.63 4.15
CA GLN A 216 -0.06 6.61 4.84
C GLN A 216 -1.51 6.51 4.37
N ARG A 217 -1.73 6.44 3.05
CA ARG A 217 -3.08 6.30 2.48
C ARG A 217 -3.71 4.96 2.88
N ARG A 218 -2.93 3.87 2.93
CA ARG A 218 -3.42 2.56 3.38
C ARG A 218 -3.86 2.63 4.86
N ARG A 219 -3.08 3.31 5.70
CA ARG A 219 -3.38 3.55 7.12
C ARG A 219 -4.64 4.39 7.30
N LEU A 220 -4.76 5.52 6.60
CA LEU A 220 -5.94 6.40 6.68
C LEU A 220 -7.23 5.75 6.17
N ASN A 221 -7.14 4.80 5.23
CA ASN A 221 -8.30 4.06 4.72
C ASN A 221 -8.57 2.77 5.49
N ARG A 222 -7.80 2.46 6.54
CA ARG A 222 -8.06 1.29 7.37
C ARG A 222 -9.24 1.60 8.27
N ILE A 223 -10.26 0.74 8.22
CA ILE A 223 -11.43 0.83 9.09
C ILE A 223 -11.20 -0.13 10.25
N ASP A 224 -10.72 0.42 11.37
CA ASP A 224 -10.43 -0.38 12.58
C ASP A 224 -11.66 -0.58 13.46
N ARG A 225 -12.62 0.36 13.39
CA ARG A 225 -13.83 0.38 14.21
C ARG A 225 -14.93 1.09 13.47
N ILE A 226 -16.18 0.64 13.66
CA ILE A 226 -17.37 1.38 13.20
C ILE A 226 -18.36 1.50 14.34
N THR A 227 -18.99 2.66 14.47
CA THR A 227 -20.09 2.87 15.42
C THR A 227 -21.41 2.85 14.65
N ILE A 228 -22.36 2.04 15.11
CA ILE A 228 -23.72 1.98 14.56
C ILE A 228 -24.71 2.17 15.71
N GLY A 229 -25.36 3.33 15.75
CA GLY A 229 -26.15 3.72 16.92
C GLY A 229 -25.24 3.85 18.14
N GLU A 230 -25.47 3.03 19.16
CA GLU A 230 -24.67 2.97 20.40
C GLU A 230 -23.65 1.83 20.41
N GLU A 231 -23.69 0.93 19.42
CA GLU A 231 -22.81 -0.24 19.36
C GLU A 231 -21.50 0.10 18.64
N LEU A 232 -20.37 -0.20 19.29
CA LEU A 232 -19.03 -0.10 18.71
C LEU A 232 -18.56 -1.48 18.26
N LEU A 233 -18.39 -1.65 16.95
CA LEU A 233 -17.83 -2.87 16.37
C LEU A 233 -16.34 -2.69 16.12
N THR A 234 -15.53 -3.66 16.59
CA THR A 234 -14.06 -3.65 16.45
C THR A 234 -13.52 -4.87 15.73
N GLU A 235 -14.33 -5.92 15.56
CA GLU A 235 -13.92 -7.16 14.90
C GLU A 235 -14.06 -7.03 13.37
N GLU A 236 -12.97 -7.29 12.65
CA GLU A 236 -12.87 -7.04 11.21
C GLU A 236 -13.91 -7.82 10.38
N ASP A 237 -14.12 -9.10 10.71
CA ASP A 237 -15.09 -9.96 10.01
C ASP A 237 -16.53 -9.50 10.25
N VAL A 238 -16.83 -9.05 11.49
CA VAL A 238 -18.15 -8.53 11.88
C VAL A 238 -18.42 -7.20 11.16
N ILE A 239 -17.42 -6.30 11.13
CA ILE A 239 -17.49 -5.05 10.37
C ILE A 239 -17.76 -5.34 8.89
N ALA A 240 -17.02 -6.28 8.29
CA ALA A 240 -17.16 -6.62 6.87
C ALA A 240 -18.54 -7.19 6.54
N GLU A 241 -19.03 -8.14 7.35
CA GLU A 241 -20.37 -8.71 7.19
C GLU A 241 -21.44 -7.63 7.31
N ARG A 242 -21.34 -6.76 8.33
CA ARG A 242 -22.30 -5.69 8.57
C ARG A 242 -22.38 -4.72 7.41
N VAL A 243 -21.24 -4.28 6.87
CA VAL A 243 -21.19 -3.40 5.70
C VAL A 243 -21.84 -4.06 4.49
N VAL A 244 -21.56 -5.34 4.24
CA VAL A 244 -22.17 -6.10 3.13
C VAL A 244 -23.69 -6.18 3.30
N ASN A 245 -24.18 -6.49 4.49
CA ASN A 245 -25.61 -6.63 4.75
C ASN A 245 -26.35 -5.29 4.61
N HIS A 246 -25.77 -4.19 5.09
CA HIS A 246 -26.31 -2.84 4.92
C HIS A 246 -26.58 -2.51 3.44
N PHE A 247 -25.59 -2.71 2.57
CA PHE A 247 -25.76 -2.44 1.14
C PHE A 247 -26.70 -3.44 0.45
N LYS A 248 -26.69 -4.72 0.84
CA LYS A 248 -27.67 -5.70 0.33
C LYS A 248 -29.10 -5.25 0.60
N GLU A 249 -29.39 -4.80 1.82
CA GLU A 249 -30.72 -4.32 2.20
C GLU A 249 -31.10 -3.05 1.42
N GLN A 250 -30.17 -2.09 1.30
CA GLN A 250 -30.39 -0.85 0.56
C GLN A 250 -30.74 -1.11 -0.92
N PHE A 251 -29.94 -1.93 -1.61
CA PHE A 251 -30.17 -2.24 -3.02
C PHE A 251 -31.31 -3.25 -3.25
N ALA A 252 -31.71 -4.01 -2.23
CA ALA A 252 -32.93 -4.82 -2.28
C ALA A 252 -34.20 -3.96 -2.20
N LYS A 253 -34.20 -2.89 -1.40
CA LYS A 253 -35.33 -1.94 -1.27
C LYS A 253 -35.59 -1.14 -2.54
N GLU A 254 -34.55 -0.72 -3.27
CA GLU A 254 -34.72 0.03 -4.54
C GLU A 254 -35.33 -0.81 -5.68
N ARG A 255 -35.23 -2.13 -5.64
CA ARG A 255 -35.88 -3.00 -6.63
C ARG A 255 -37.39 -3.06 -6.47
N THR A 256 -37.93 -2.72 -5.29
CA THR A 256 -39.37 -2.77 -5.02
C THR A 256 -40.10 -1.50 -5.46
N SER A 257 -39.39 -0.38 -5.66
CA SER A 257 -39.97 0.91 -6.07
C SER A 257 -39.94 1.20 -7.57
N LEU A 258 -39.31 0.34 -8.39
CA LEU A 258 -39.32 0.42 -9.87
C LEU A 258 -40.32 -0.58 -10.48
N GLY A 259 -41.49 -0.70 -9.84
CA GLY A 259 -42.67 -1.32 -10.43
C GLY A 259 -43.19 -0.46 -11.58
N ARG A 260 -42.98 -0.97 -12.80
CA ARG A 260 -43.62 -0.60 -14.09
C ARG A 260 -44.84 0.33 -13.98
N SER A 261 -44.72 1.52 -14.56
CA SER A 261 -45.80 2.16 -15.33
C SER A 261 -45.50 1.97 -16.81
#